data_AF-A0A199VFW0-F1
#
_entry.id   AF-A0A199VFW0-F1
#
_cell.length_a   1.000
_cell.length_b   1.000
_cell.length_c   1.000
_cell.angle_alpha   90.00
_cell.angle_beta   90.00
_cell.angle_gamma   90.00
#
_symmetry.space_group_name_H-M   'P 1'
#
loop_
_entity.id
_entity.type
_entity.pdbx_description
1 polymer ?
#
loop_
_entity_poly.entity_id
_entity_poly.type
_entity_poly.pdbx_seq_one_letter_code
_entity_poly.pdbx_strand_id
1 'polypeptide(L)'
;MSGLVKLGLWGGNEGTLHDIDGHPTRLTKIVIRSAHAIDALQFDYVEDGKTFAAGQWGGNGGNSDTIEFQPGEYLIAIKGTTGPLAGVANLVRSLTFISNMRTYGPFGLEHGTPFSVPVASGRIVAFYGRFGSLVDAFGIYLMPY
;
A
#
# COMPACT_ATOMS: atom_id res chain seq x y z
N MET A 1 9.13 -1.10 17.46
CA MET A 1 8.64 0.10 16.73
C MET A 1 7.88 1.00 17.69
N SER A 2 8.48 2.09 18.19
CA SER A 2 7.77 3.06 19.03
C SER A 2 7.46 4.33 18.21
N GLY A 3 6.17 4.67 18.06
CA GLY A 3 5.72 5.98 17.58
C GLY A 3 4.78 5.98 16.38
N LEU A 4 4.67 4.89 15.61
CA LEU A 4 3.78 4.81 14.45
C LEU A 4 2.44 4.17 14.81
N VAL A 5 1.35 4.71 14.27
CA VAL A 5 0.03 4.09 14.27
C VAL A 5 -0.03 3.10 13.11
N LYS A 6 -0.39 1.85 13.41
CA LYS A 6 -0.50 0.77 12.42
C LYS A 6 -1.97 0.47 12.18
N LEU A 7 -2.46 0.65 10.96
CA LEU A 7 -3.85 0.40 10.58
C LEU A 7 -3.94 -0.73 9.55
N GLY A 8 -4.90 -1.62 9.74
CA GLY A 8 -5.12 -2.79 8.89
C GLY A 8 -5.41 -4.05 9.73
N LEU A 9 -5.57 -5.21 9.11
CA LEU A 9 -5.47 -5.46 7.66
C LEU A 9 -6.82 -5.35 6.95
N TRP A 10 -6.82 -4.79 5.74
CA TRP A 10 -7.93 -4.89 4.79
C TRP A 10 -7.63 -5.99 3.77
N GLY A 11 -8.42 -7.06 3.78
CA GLY A 11 -8.26 -8.18 2.87
C GLY A 11 -8.51 -9.53 3.55
N GLY A 12 -7.96 -10.59 2.97
CA GLY A 12 -8.08 -11.96 3.47
C GLY A 12 -7.00 -12.38 4.45
N ASN A 13 -7.09 -13.64 4.88
CA ASN A 13 -6.14 -14.26 5.82
C ASN A 13 -5.15 -15.20 5.12
N GLU A 14 -5.24 -15.36 3.80
CA GLU A 14 -4.32 -16.17 2.99
C GLU A 14 -2.96 -15.45 2.80
N GLY A 15 -2.03 -16.09 2.10
CA GLY A 15 -0.70 -15.55 1.83
C GLY A 15 0.22 -15.48 3.05
N THR A 16 1.39 -14.86 2.88
CA THR A 16 2.40 -14.70 3.93
C THR A 16 2.44 -13.26 4.41
N LEU A 17 2.51 -13.04 5.72
CA LEU A 17 2.66 -11.70 6.30
C LEU A 17 4.04 -11.14 5.95
N HIS A 18 4.08 -9.98 5.31
CA HIS A 18 5.28 -9.18 5.12
C HIS A 18 5.11 -7.83 5.79
N ASP A 19 6.19 -7.38 6.41
CA ASP A 19 6.26 -6.15 7.19
C ASP A 19 7.66 -5.55 7.08
N ILE A 20 7.78 -4.29 7.45
CA ILE A 20 9.07 -3.60 7.50
C ILE A 20 9.82 -3.93 8.79
N ASP A 21 11.15 -3.98 8.69
CA ASP A 21 12.06 -4.02 9.84
C ASP A 21 12.89 -2.74 9.85
N GLY A 22 12.24 -1.63 10.21
CA GLY A 22 12.84 -0.30 10.20
C GLY A 22 11.93 0.78 10.80
N HIS A 23 12.42 2.01 10.78
CA HIS A 23 11.80 3.19 11.38
C HIS A 23 11.54 4.27 10.32
N PRO A 24 10.53 4.09 9.45
CA PRO A 24 10.28 4.98 8.34
C PRO A 24 9.81 6.35 8.82
N THR A 25 10.39 7.39 8.25
CA THR A 25 10.02 8.80 8.48
C THR A 25 9.35 9.43 7.27
N ARG A 26 9.56 8.86 6.08
CA ARG A 26 9.06 9.42 4.82
C ARG A 26 8.94 8.36 3.74
N LEU A 27 7.75 8.22 3.15
CA LEU A 27 7.52 7.47 1.91
C LEU A 27 7.95 8.32 0.71
N THR A 28 8.74 7.76 -0.21
CA THR A 28 9.27 8.48 -1.38
C THR A 28 8.80 7.90 -2.71
N LYS A 29 8.60 6.59 -2.78
CA LYS A 29 8.23 5.90 -4.01
C LYS A 29 7.29 4.74 -3.73
N ILE A 30 6.36 4.49 -4.64
CA ILE A 30 5.56 3.26 -4.70
C ILE A 30 5.70 2.67 -6.10
N VAL A 31 5.97 1.38 -6.18
CA VAL A 31 5.81 0.59 -7.41
C VAL A 31 4.69 -0.40 -7.14
N ILE A 32 3.63 -0.31 -7.93
CA ILE A 32 2.45 -1.15 -7.80
C ILE A 32 2.28 -1.98 -9.07
N ARG A 33 2.00 -3.27 -8.91
CA ARG A 33 1.62 -4.14 -10.02
C ARG A 33 0.14 -4.45 -9.93
N SER A 34 -0.60 -4.30 -11.03
CA SER A 34 -2.03 -4.56 -11.04
C SER A 34 -2.59 -5.00 -12.40
N ALA A 35 -3.71 -5.72 -12.34
CA ALA A 35 -4.59 -6.00 -13.47
C ALA A 35 -6.06 -6.05 -13.00
N HIS A 36 -6.61 -7.25 -12.73
CA HIS A 36 -7.96 -7.41 -12.14
C HIS A 36 -7.99 -7.27 -10.62
N ALA A 37 -6.81 -7.34 -10.00
CA ALA A 37 -6.52 -7.13 -8.58
C ALA A 37 -5.13 -6.48 -8.46
N ILE A 38 -4.67 -6.29 -7.22
CA ILE A 38 -3.28 -5.87 -6.97
C ILE A 38 -2.40 -7.11 -6.91
N ASP A 39 -1.41 -7.19 -7.79
CA ASP A 39 -0.48 -8.31 -7.90
C ASP A 39 0.69 -8.17 -6.92
N ALA A 40 1.23 -6.94 -6.78
CA ALA A 40 2.38 -6.69 -5.90
C ALA A 40 2.51 -5.23 -5.48
N LEU A 41 3.25 -5.03 -4.39
CA LEU A 41 3.67 -3.74 -3.89
C LEU A 41 5.18 -3.75 -3.58
N GLN A 42 5.86 -2.69 -3.98
CA GLN A 42 7.19 -2.30 -3.53
C GLN A 42 7.14 -0.81 -3.20
N PHE A 43 7.92 -0.37 -2.23
CA PHE A 43 8.04 1.05 -1.94
C PHE A 43 9.39 1.40 -1.36
N ASP A 44 9.77 2.66 -1.50
CA ASP A 44 10.96 3.21 -0.88
C ASP A 44 10.58 4.18 0.24
N TYR A 45 11.32 4.11 1.33
CA TYR A 45 11.14 5.00 2.48
C TYR A 45 12.49 5.52 2.99
N VAL A 46 12.45 6.63 3.73
CA VAL A 46 13.62 7.22 4.37
C VAL A 46 13.63 6.91 5.86
N GLU A 47 14.80 6.53 6.37
CA GLU A 47 15.14 6.36 7.77
C GLU A 47 16.53 6.96 8.01
N ASP A 48 16.66 7.84 8.99
CA ASP A 48 17.91 8.56 9.31
C ASP A 48 18.61 9.20 8.08
N GLY A 49 17.81 9.77 7.18
CA GLY A 49 18.30 10.42 5.95
C GLY A 49 18.76 9.46 4.84
N LYS A 50 18.62 8.14 5.02
CA LYS A 50 18.95 7.11 4.02
C LYS A 50 17.69 6.49 3.46
N THR A 51 17.72 6.11 2.18
CA THR A 51 16.60 5.45 1.50
C THR A 51 16.75 3.93 1.59
N PHE A 52 15.66 3.26 1.95
CA PHE A 52 15.53 1.81 2.02
C PHE A 52 14.37 1.36 1.13
N ALA A 53 14.53 0.21 0.49
CA ALA A 53 13.49 -0.41 -0.32
C ALA A 53 12.80 -1.55 0.48
N ALA A 54 11.48 -1.57 0.45
CA ALA A 54 10.65 -2.64 0.99
C ALA A 54 9.90 -3.34 -0.14
N GLY A 55 9.95 -4.67 -0.14
CA GLY A 55 9.45 -5.50 -1.23
C GLY A 55 10.49 -5.71 -2.34
N GLN A 56 10.10 -6.14 -3.53
CA GLN A 56 8.73 -6.42 -3.96
C GLN A 56 8.06 -7.55 -3.14
N TRP A 57 6.84 -7.31 -2.67
CA TRP A 57 5.98 -8.32 -2.07
C TRP A 57 4.78 -8.59 -2.98
N GLY A 58 4.47 -9.87 -3.22
CA GLY A 58 3.49 -10.30 -4.21
C GLY A 58 4.12 -10.89 -5.47
N GLY A 59 3.32 -11.14 -6.50
CA GLY A 59 3.74 -11.79 -7.73
C GLY A 59 4.27 -10.84 -8.82
N ASN A 60 4.69 -11.42 -9.95
CA ASN A 60 5.14 -10.68 -11.14
C ASN A 60 4.03 -10.49 -12.19
N GLY A 61 2.77 -10.75 -11.83
CA GLY A 61 1.61 -10.54 -12.69
C GLY A 61 1.32 -9.05 -12.94
N GLY A 62 0.27 -8.79 -13.72
CA GLY A 62 -0.21 -7.44 -14.02
C GLY A 62 0.80 -6.53 -14.74
N ASN A 63 0.39 -5.27 -14.91
CA ASN A 63 1.23 -4.18 -15.38
C ASN A 63 1.83 -3.41 -14.21
N SER A 64 3.01 -2.83 -14.39
CA SER A 64 3.70 -2.07 -13.36
C SER A 64 3.51 -0.58 -13.57
N ASP A 65 3.12 0.11 -12.51
CA ASP A 65 3.05 1.56 -12.44
C ASP A 65 3.96 2.06 -11.32
N THR A 66 4.54 3.25 -11.50
CA THR A 66 5.44 3.88 -10.53
C THR A 66 4.91 5.25 -10.11
N ILE A 67 4.88 5.48 -8.81
CA ILE A 67 4.55 6.74 -8.17
C ILE A 67 5.82 7.26 -7.48
N GLU A 68 6.36 8.38 -7.95
CA GLU A 68 7.45 9.09 -7.30
C GLU A 68 6.95 10.42 -6.75
N PHE A 69 6.99 10.57 -5.42
CA PHE A 69 6.48 11.77 -4.75
C PHE A 69 7.48 12.91 -4.86
N GLN A 70 7.00 14.08 -5.30
CA GLN A 70 7.81 15.29 -5.35
C GLN A 70 8.17 15.81 -3.96
N PRO A 71 9.21 16.66 -3.83
CA PRO A 71 9.46 17.39 -2.58
C PRO A 71 8.20 18.10 -2.10
N GLY A 72 7.78 17.83 -0.85
CA GLY A 72 6.57 18.39 -0.26
C GLY A 72 5.25 17.70 -0.67
N GLU A 73 5.29 16.71 -1.56
CA GLU A 73 4.13 15.87 -1.89
C GLU A 73 3.96 14.75 -0.85
N TYR A 74 2.76 14.39 -0.46
CA TYR A 74 2.51 13.33 0.52
C TYR A 74 1.09 12.80 0.38
N LEU A 75 0.87 11.56 0.80
CA LEU A 75 -0.47 10.98 0.82
C LEU A 75 -1.35 11.64 1.89
N ILE A 76 -2.55 12.01 1.48
CA ILE A 76 -3.63 12.53 2.32
C ILE A 76 -4.79 11.54 2.46
N ALA A 77 -4.89 10.58 1.55
CA ALA A 77 -5.84 9.49 1.67
C ALA A 77 -5.40 8.27 0.85
N ILE A 78 -5.85 7.09 1.27
CA ILE A 78 -5.82 5.87 0.47
C ILE A 78 -7.23 5.31 0.43
N LYS A 79 -7.67 4.89 -0.76
CA LYS A 79 -8.89 4.14 -0.97
C LYS A 79 -8.55 2.79 -1.57
N GLY A 80 -9.43 1.83 -1.41
CA GLY A 80 -9.33 0.56 -2.12
C GLY A 80 -10.60 -0.25 -2.01
N THR A 81 -10.57 -1.41 -2.64
CA THR A 81 -11.64 -2.41 -2.54
C THR A 81 -11.05 -3.78 -2.22
N THR A 82 -11.78 -4.60 -1.47
CA THR A 82 -11.45 -5.99 -1.18
C THR A 82 -12.57 -6.91 -1.61
N GLY A 83 -12.23 -8.12 -2.04
CA GLY A 83 -13.24 -9.10 -2.44
C GLY A 83 -12.64 -10.33 -3.10
N PRO A 84 -13.50 -11.27 -3.53
CA PRO A 84 -13.06 -12.52 -4.11
C PRO A 84 -12.49 -12.32 -5.52
N LEU A 85 -11.55 -13.19 -5.90
CA LEU A 85 -11.05 -13.33 -7.27
C LEU A 85 -10.46 -14.73 -7.48
N ALA A 86 -10.85 -15.40 -8.58
CA ALA A 86 -10.25 -16.65 -9.07
C ALA A 86 -10.02 -17.74 -8.00
N GLY A 87 -10.99 -17.95 -7.11
CA GLY A 87 -10.92 -18.97 -6.05
C GLY A 87 -10.30 -18.49 -4.73
N VAL A 88 -9.73 -17.29 -4.69
CA VAL A 88 -9.35 -16.63 -3.43
C VAL A 88 -10.58 -15.91 -2.86
N ALA A 89 -10.93 -16.24 -1.61
CA ALA A 89 -12.17 -15.77 -0.99
C ALA A 89 -12.19 -14.25 -0.73
N ASN A 90 -11.05 -13.67 -0.36
CA ASN A 90 -10.92 -12.23 -0.12
C ASN A 90 -9.48 -11.77 -0.34
N LEU A 91 -9.28 -10.79 -1.21
CA LEU A 91 -7.98 -10.15 -1.46
C LEU A 91 -8.16 -8.68 -1.84
N VAL A 92 -7.07 -7.94 -2.01
CA VAL A 92 -7.10 -6.52 -2.40
C VAL A 92 -7.35 -6.39 -3.91
N ARG A 93 -8.52 -5.86 -4.28
CA ARG A 93 -9.00 -5.73 -5.66
C ARG A 93 -8.58 -4.44 -6.32
N SER A 94 -8.52 -3.35 -5.54
CA SER A 94 -8.02 -2.07 -6.05
C SER A 94 -7.38 -1.22 -4.96
N LEU A 95 -6.51 -0.31 -5.39
CA LEU A 95 -5.92 0.74 -4.56
C LEU A 95 -5.89 2.06 -5.35
N THR A 96 -6.20 3.14 -4.65
CA THR A 96 -6.10 4.51 -5.14
C THR A 96 -5.35 5.34 -4.10
N PHE A 97 -4.26 5.96 -4.51
CA PHE A 97 -3.43 6.80 -3.64
C PHE A 97 -3.69 8.26 -3.94
N ILE A 98 -4.09 9.04 -2.93
CA ILE A 98 -4.44 10.44 -3.10
C ILE A 98 -3.40 11.26 -2.33
N SER A 99 -2.63 12.08 -3.05
CA SER A 99 -1.69 13.02 -2.47
C SER A 99 -2.30 14.42 -2.31
N ASN A 100 -1.62 15.30 -1.60
CA ASN A 100 -1.96 16.72 -1.55
C ASN A 100 -1.80 17.45 -2.89
N MET A 101 -1.30 16.78 -3.93
CA MET A 101 -1.12 17.38 -5.26
C MET A 101 -1.99 16.71 -6.33
N ARG A 102 -2.14 15.39 -6.30
CA ARG A 102 -2.85 14.63 -7.35
C ARG A 102 -3.34 13.27 -6.86
N THR A 103 -4.12 12.60 -7.71
CA THR A 103 -4.58 11.23 -7.48
C THR A 103 -3.84 10.26 -8.40
N TYR A 104 -3.49 9.09 -7.87
CA TYR A 104 -2.87 7.97 -8.58
C TYR A 104 -3.77 6.73 -8.52
N GLY A 105 -4.07 6.14 -9.67
CA GLY A 105 -5.00 5.02 -9.81
C GLY A 105 -6.40 5.47 -10.30
N PRO A 106 -7.44 4.64 -10.09
CA PRO A 106 -7.40 3.36 -9.40
C PRO A 106 -6.52 2.33 -10.12
N PHE A 107 -5.73 1.60 -9.35
CA PHE A 107 -5.01 0.40 -9.80
C PHE A 107 -5.85 -0.82 -9.47
N GLY A 108 -5.90 -1.81 -10.37
CA GLY A 108 -6.83 -2.93 -10.25
C GLY A 108 -8.27 -2.56 -10.68
N LEU A 109 -9.25 -3.36 -10.25
CA LEU A 109 -10.67 -3.12 -10.52
C LEU A 109 -11.41 -2.86 -9.22
N GLU A 110 -12.17 -1.77 -9.14
CA GLU A 110 -12.96 -1.37 -7.97
C GLU A 110 -14.20 -2.26 -7.76
N HIS A 111 -13.98 -3.56 -7.56
CA HIS A 111 -15.01 -4.56 -7.29
C HIS A 111 -14.92 -5.05 -5.84
N GLY A 112 -16.07 -5.28 -5.22
CA GLY A 112 -16.16 -5.79 -3.84
C GLY A 112 -16.43 -4.68 -2.83
N THR A 113 -15.94 -4.86 -1.60
CA THR A 113 -16.20 -3.98 -0.46
C THR A 113 -15.19 -2.84 -0.42
N PRO A 114 -15.63 -1.57 -0.46
CA PRO A 114 -14.72 -0.44 -0.39
C PRO A 114 -14.18 -0.21 1.02
N PHE A 115 -12.95 0.28 1.11
CA PHE A 115 -12.39 0.89 2.30
C PHE A 115 -11.76 2.24 1.94
N SER A 116 -11.67 3.13 2.92
CA SER A 116 -11.09 4.46 2.74
C SER A 116 -10.44 4.91 4.04
N VAL A 117 -9.24 5.47 3.94
CA VAL A 117 -8.49 6.04 5.05
C VAL A 117 -8.13 7.49 4.72
N PRO A 118 -9.00 8.46 5.02
CA PRO A 118 -8.64 9.87 4.98
C PRO A 118 -7.74 10.21 6.17
N VAL A 119 -6.64 10.94 5.94
CA VAL A 119 -5.68 11.35 6.97
C VAL A 119 -5.84 12.84 7.24
N ALA A 120 -6.56 13.18 8.30
CA ALA A 120 -6.75 14.57 8.72
C ALA A 120 -5.48 15.16 9.36
N SER A 121 -4.75 14.36 10.13
CA SER A 121 -3.47 14.72 10.73
C SER A 121 -2.55 13.50 10.74
N GLY A 122 -1.33 13.68 10.25
CA GLY A 122 -0.29 12.66 10.20
C GLY A 122 0.30 12.47 8.80
N ARG A 123 1.17 11.46 8.66
CA ARG A 123 1.84 11.08 7.42
C ARG A 123 1.82 9.57 7.25
N ILE A 124 1.37 9.09 6.09
CA ILE A 124 1.57 7.69 5.70
C ILE A 124 3.04 7.54 5.29
N VAL A 125 3.77 6.64 5.94
CA VAL A 125 5.23 6.50 5.80
C VAL A 125 5.68 5.13 5.32
N ALA A 126 4.85 4.10 5.46
CA ALA A 126 5.14 2.74 4.99
C ALA A 126 3.87 1.89 4.90
N PHE A 127 4.02 0.69 4.34
CA PHE A 127 2.97 -0.31 4.20
C PHE A 127 3.40 -1.66 4.78
N TYR A 128 2.42 -2.49 5.08
CA TYR A 128 2.59 -3.91 5.41
C TYR A 128 1.39 -4.69 4.87
N GLY A 129 1.44 -6.02 4.90
CA GLY A 129 0.33 -6.78 4.33
C GLY A 129 0.56 -8.28 4.29
N ARG A 130 -0.38 -8.98 3.65
CA ARG A 130 -0.27 -10.40 3.34
C ARG A 130 -0.18 -10.57 1.84
N PHE A 131 0.75 -11.41 1.41
CA PHE A 131 1.11 -11.54 0.01
C PHE A 131 1.33 -13.00 -0.37
N GLY A 132 0.79 -13.39 -1.51
CA GLY A 132 1.07 -14.63 -2.21
C GLY A 132 1.47 -14.32 -3.65
N SER A 133 0.76 -14.90 -4.62
CA SER A 133 0.85 -14.45 -6.02
C SER A 133 0.20 -13.07 -6.26
N LEU A 134 -0.67 -12.65 -5.35
CA LEU A 134 -1.39 -11.37 -5.32
C LEU A 134 -1.25 -10.73 -3.93
N VAL A 135 -1.79 -9.52 -3.76
CA VAL A 135 -1.91 -8.87 -2.45
C VAL A 135 -3.19 -9.36 -1.75
N ASP A 136 -3.04 -10.31 -0.83
CA ASP A 136 -4.13 -10.88 -0.05
C ASP A 136 -4.69 -9.88 0.97
N ALA A 137 -3.83 -9.08 1.60
CA ALA A 137 -4.27 -8.05 2.54
C ALA A 137 -3.30 -6.87 2.62
N PHE A 138 -3.83 -5.68 2.92
CA PHE A 138 -3.10 -4.43 2.94
C PHE A 138 -3.23 -3.73 4.29
N GLY A 139 -2.16 -3.06 4.71
CA GLY A 139 -2.11 -2.23 5.91
C GLY A 139 -1.10 -1.10 5.75
N ILE A 140 -1.26 -0.08 6.58
CA ILE A 140 -0.50 1.18 6.49
C ILE A 140 0.12 1.55 7.83
N TYR A 141 1.27 2.22 7.77
CA TYR A 141 1.87 2.91 8.91
C TYR A 141 1.68 4.42 8.78
N LEU A 142 1.15 5.03 9.83
CA LEU A 142 1.01 6.46 9.96
C LEU A 142 1.93 6.97 11.06
N MET A 143 2.72 7.99 10.74
CA MET A 143 3.42 8.82 11.70
C MET A 143 2.48 9.96 12.13
N PRO A 144 2.11 10.05 13.42
CA PRO A 144 1.42 11.21 13.96
C PRO A 144 2.28 12.47 13.77
N TYR A 145 1.63 13.63 13.68
CA TYR A 145 2.32 14.91 13.80
C TYR A 145 2.51 15.32 15.25
#